data_AF-A0A3A4L0A2-F1
#
_entry.id   AF-A0A3A4L0A2-F1
#
_cell.length_a   1.000
_cell.length_b   1.000
_cell.length_c   1.000
_cell.angle_alpha   90.00
_cell.angle_beta   90.00
_cell.angle_gamma   90.00
#
_symmetry.space_group_name_H-M   'P 1'
#
loop_
_entity.id
_entity.type
_entity.pdbx_description
1 polymer ?
#
loop_
_entity_poly.entity_id
_entity_poly.type
_entity_poly.pdbx_seq_one_letter_code
_entity_poly.pdbx_strand_id
1 'polypeptide(L)'
;MHTFRAHTLRATLTLPIVLSPAVAGCAANAAHPAANSPAATSNSTTSTDPELGTRIPLGDTGRVVIPADAVMDIKAPAALAGAGLRCTVVDAAGRNQDLRSAKRSETIRGEEWVTLWTFSAAPNTELTVGCKDPTAHAPADAAIRVLPRGTAPR
;
A
#
# COMPACT_ATOMS: atom_id res chain seq x y z
N MET A 1 -18.97 -33.51 40.89
CA MET A 1 -20.21 -33.60 40.10
C MET A 1 -20.68 -32.17 39.81
N HIS A 2 -20.45 -31.68 38.59
CA HIS A 2 -20.82 -30.32 38.17
C HIS A 2 -21.70 -30.41 36.93
N THR A 3 -22.90 -29.87 37.06
CA THR A 3 -23.98 -29.91 36.08
C THR A 3 -23.76 -28.80 35.04
N PHE A 4 -23.42 -29.15 33.80
CA PHE A 4 -23.37 -28.20 32.68
C PHE A 4 -24.75 -28.02 32.06
N ARG A 5 -25.26 -26.79 32.07
CA ARG A 5 -26.57 -26.42 31.52
C ARG A 5 -26.37 -25.77 30.15
N ALA A 6 -26.74 -26.47 29.08
CA ALA A 6 -26.76 -25.97 27.71
C ALA A 6 -27.77 -24.82 27.57
N HIS A 7 -27.36 -23.72 26.92
CA HIS A 7 -28.27 -22.67 26.47
C HIS A 7 -28.14 -22.50 24.95
N THR A 8 -29.15 -23.01 24.27
CA THR A 8 -29.45 -22.79 22.85
C THR A 8 -30.15 -21.43 22.72
N LEU A 9 -29.59 -20.48 21.97
CA LEU A 9 -30.29 -19.24 21.60
C LEU A 9 -30.37 -19.13 20.08
N ARG A 10 -31.62 -19.05 19.62
CA ARG A 10 -32.10 -19.13 18.25
C ARG A 10 -31.81 -17.84 17.47
N ALA A 11 -31.59 -18.03 16.18
CA ALA A 11 -31.43 -17.01 15.15
C ALA A 11 -32.71 -16.19 14.89
N THR A 12 -32.54 -14.92 14.52
CA THR A 12 -33.50 -14.14 13.73
C THR A 12 -32.77 -13.34 12.66
N LEU A 13 -33.07 -13.68 11.41
CA LEU A 13 -32.64 -13.04 10.18
C LEU A 13 -33.65 -11.95 9.85
N THR A 14 -33.24 -10.68 9.79
CA THR A 14 -34.12 -9.56 9.44
C THR A 14 -33.56 -8.83 8.21
N LEU A 15 -34.24 -9.03 7.08
CA LEU A 15 -33.99 -8.38 5.79
C LEU A 15 -34.96 -7.19 5.64
N PRO A 16 -34.51 -5.98 5.27
CA PRO A 16 -35.41 -4.95 4.77
C PRO A 16 -35.22 -4.74 3.25
N ILE A 17 -36.28 -5.06 2.51
CA ILE A 17 -36.65 -4.52 1.18
C ILE A 17 -37.53 -3.28 1.52
N VAL A 18 -37.59 -2.11 0.86
CA VAL A 18 -37.84 -1.75 -0.55
C VAL A 18 -37.76 -0.20 -0.72
N LEU A 19 -37.80 0.23 -2.00
CA LEU A 19 -38.49 1.41 -2.58
C LEU A 19 -37.64 2.64 -2.99
N SER A 20 -37.57 2.88 -4.30
CA SER A 20 -37.10 4.11 -4.95
C SER A 20 -38.29 5.00 -5.36
N PRO A 21 -38.20 6.33 -5.21
CA PRO A 21 -39.02 7.28 -5.96
C PRO A 21 -38.23 7.93 -7.10
N ALA A 22 -38.83 7.96 -8.29
CA ALA A 22 -38.42 8.80 -9.41
C ALA A 22 -39.25 10.10 -9.39
N VAL A 23 -38.58 11.26 -9.43
CA VAL A 23 -39.20 12.55 -9.76
C VAL A 23 -38.39 13.23 -10.86
N ALA A 24 -39.05 13.47 -11.99
CA ALA A 24 -38.57 14.30 -13.07
C ALA A 24 -39.01 15.75 -12.82
N GLY A 25 -38.10 16.70 -12.96
CA GLY A 25 -38.37 18.13 -12.87
C GLY A 25 -37.20 18.94 -13.45
N CYS A 26 -37.36 19.43 -14.67
CA CYS A 26 -36.46 20.37 -15.33
C CYS A 26 -37.02 21.80 -15.20
N ALA A 27 -36.22 22.74 -14.69
CA ALA A 27 -36.27 24.15 -15.08
C ALA A 27 -34.99 24.88 -14.61
N ALA A 28 -34.34 25.57 -15.56
CA ALA A 28 -33.03 26.21 -15.45
C ALA A 28 -33.03 27.50 -14.63
N ASN A 29 -31.94 27.81 -13.90
CA ASN A 29 -30.90 28.77 -14.31
C ASN A 29 -29.89 29.06 -13.16
N ALA A 30 -28.61 29.21 -13.55
CA ALA A 30 -27.48 29.84 -12.85
C ALA A 30 -26.66 29.10 -11.74
N ALA A 31 -25.40 28.83 -12.13
CA ALA A 31 -24.14 28.82 -11.35
C ALA A 31 -23.57 27.51 -10.77
N HIS A 32 -22.46 27.09 -11.41
CA HIS A 32 -21.33 26.22 -11.03
C HIS A 32 -21.50 24.68 -10.89
N PRO A 33 -20.63 23.88 -11.56
CA PRO A 33 -20.61 22.41 -11.45
C PRO A 33 -19.58 21.93 -10.39
N ALA A 34 -19.93 20.93 -9.59
CA ALA A 34 -19.00 19.95 -9.02
C ALA A 34 -19.83 18.80 -8.40
N ALA A 35 -20.07 17.72 -9.14
CA ALA A 35 -19.17 16.56 -9.30
C ALA A 35 -19.20 15.64 -8.08
N ASN A 36 -19.79 14.45 -8.30
CA ASN A 36 -19.72 13.26 -7.48
C ASN A 36 -18.34 13.10 -6.82
N SER A 37 -18.28 12.87 -5.51
CA SER A 37 -17.07 12.38 -4.86
C SER A 37 -16.87 10.91 -5.20
N PRO A 38 -15.84 10.51 -5.98
CA PRO A 38 -15.34 9.15 -5.93
C PRO A 38 -14.60 8.97 -4.59
N ALA A 39 -14.55 7.73 -4.11
CA ALA A 39 -13.67 7.35 -3.01
C ALA A 39 -12.27 7.98 -3.22
N ALA A 40 -11.75 8.61 -2.18
CA ALA A 40 -10.44 9.25 -2.18
C ALA A 40 -9.39 8.24 -2.63
N THR A 41 -9.05 8.28 -3.92
CA THR A 41 -7.77 7.82 -4.41
C THR A 41 -6.80 8.86 -3.90
N SER A 42 -6.14 8.60 -2.78
CA SER A 42 -4.99 9.37 -2.34
C SER A 42 -3.98 9.31 -3.49
N ASN A 43 -4.01 10.34 -4.32
CA ASN A 43 -3.08 10.54 -5.41
C ASN A 43 -1.77 11.07 -4.82
N SER A 44 -1.21 10.33 -3.86
CA SER A 44 0.14 10.54 -3.37
C SER A 44 1.06 10.14 -4.50
N THR A 45 1.82 11.10 -5.01
CA THR A 45 2.58 11.02 -6.26
C THR A 45 3.61 9.89 -6.20
N THR A 46 3.16 8.68 -6.52
CA THR A 46 4.01 7.51 -6.73
C THR A 46 4.75 7.78 -8.03
N SER A 47 6.01 8.16 -7.93
CA SER A 47 6.86 8.43 -9.08
C SER A 47 7.84 7.28 -9.28
N THR A 48 7.99 6.84 -10.52
CA THR A 48 9.01 5.85 -10.88
C THR A 48 10.23 6.60 -11.38
N ASP A 49 11.33 6.52 -10.63
CA ASP A 49 12.66 6.93 -11.09
C ASP A 49 13.30 5.70 -11.76
N PRO A 50 13.81 5.80 -13.00
CA PRO A 50 14.41 4.65 -13.69
C PRO A 50 15.61 4.06 -12.93
N GLU A 51 16.24 4.83 -12.04
CA GLU A 51 17.40 4.39 -11.26
C GLU A 51 17.06 4.02 -9.81
N LEU A 52 16.09 4.70 -9.21
CA LEU A 52 15.70 4.48 -7.80
C LEU A 52 14.43 3.63 -7.66
N GLY A 53 13.83 3.22 -8.78
CA GLY A 53 12.54 2.55 -8.83
C GLY A 53 11.39 3.42 -8.33
N THR A 54 10.35 2.76 -7.84
CA THR A 54 9.08 3.38 -7.43
C THR A 54 9.21 4.05 -6.06
N ARG A 55 8.92 5.36 -5.98
CA ARG A 55 8.77 6.11 -4.72
C ARG A 55 7.44 5.80 -4.07
N ILE A 56 7.44 5.46 -2.79
CA ILE A 56 6.21 5.32 -2.02
C ILE A 56 6.38 6.09 -0.69
N PRO A 57 5.61 7.17 -0.47
CA PRO A 57 5.61 7.89 0.80
C PRO A 57 5.26 6.97 1.97
N LEU A 58 5.82 7.23 3.14
CA LEU A 58 5.43 6.51 4.35
C LEU A 58 3.97 6.82 4.72
N GLY A 59 3.23 5.79 5.10
CA GLY A 59 1.79 5.87 5.38
C GLY A 59 0.90 5.62 4.16
N ASP A 60 1.46 5.71 2.95
CA ASP A 60 0.76 5.47 1.69
C ASP A 60 1.03 4.07 1.13
N THR A 61 0.35 3.75 0.03
CA THR A 61 0.60 2.57 -0.79
C THR A 61 0.85 2.94 -2.24
N GLY A 62 1.72 2.19 -2.91
CA GLY A 62 2.03 2.35 -4.34
C GLY A 62 1.94 1.02 -5.07
N ARG A 63 1.64 1.09 -6.37
CA ARG A 63 1.62 -0.09 -7.25
C ARG A 63 3.02 -0.33 -7.84
N VAL A 64 3.44 -1.59 -7.84
CA VAL A 64 4.74 -2.02 -8.36
C VAL A 64 4.51 -3.23 -9.26
N VAL A 65 4.93 -3.12 -10.52
CA VAL A 65 4.92 -4.25 -11.46
C VAL A 65 6.25 -4.98 -11.36
N ILE A 66 6.20 -6.30 -11.22
CA ILE A 66 7.37 -7.15 -11.07
C ILE A 66 7.98 -7.44 -12.45
N PRO A 67 9.22 -7.03 -12.72
CA PRO A 67 9.89 -7.40 -13.97
C PRO A 67 10.11 -8.92 -14.07
N ALA A 68 10.38 -9.41 -15.28
CA ALA A 68 10.72 -10.82 -15.48
C ALA A 68 11.92 -11.23 -14.60
N ASP A 69 11.72 -12.30 -13.82
CA ASP A 69 12.72 -12.94 -12.95
C ASP A 69 13.40 -12.01 -11.93
N ALA A 70 12.76 -10.90 -11.58
CA ALA A 70 13.31 -9.94 -10.63
C ALA A 70 12.95 -10.29 -9.18
N VAL A 71 13.98 -10.36 -8.34
CA VAL A 71 13.83 -10.16 -6.90
C VAL A 71 13.74 -8.66 -6.65
N MET A 72 12.80 -8.20 -5.83
CA MET A 72 12.61 -6.79 -5.50
C MET A 72 13.14 -6.47 -4.11
N ASP A 73 13.74 -5.29 -3.96
CA ASP A 73 14.20 -4.75 -2.70
C ASP A 73 13.38 -3.51 -2.33
N ILE A 74 13.02 -3.42 -1.04
CA ILE A 74 12.46 -2.21 -0.42
C ILE A 74 13.61 -1.49 0.29
N LYS A 75 14.00 -0.34 -0.22
CA LYS A 75 15.08 0.49 0.32
C LYS A 75 14.55 1.77 0.96
N ALA A 76 15.28 2.26 1.95
CA ALA A 76 15.06 3.58 2.54
C ALA A 76 16.42 4.27 2.75
N PRO A 77 16.46 5.61 2.81
CA PRO A 77 17.66 6.32 3.26
C PRO A 77 18.14 5.78 4.61
N ALA A 78 19.46 5.73 4.83
CA ALA A 78 20.04 5.21 6.08
C ALA A 78 19.53 5.94 7.32
N ALA A 79 19.21 7.24 7.20
CA ALA A 79 18.58 8.04 8.25
C ALA A 79 17.24 7.45 8.74
N LEU A 80 16.53 6.69 7.91
CA LEU A 80 15.27 6.04 8.27
C LEU A 80 15.43 4.61 8.79
N ALA A 81 16.62 4.00 8.68
CA ALA A 81 16.83 2.60 9.04
C ALA A 81 16.54 2.31 10.53
N GLY A 82 16.67 3.31 11.40
CA GLY A 82 16.34 3.24 12.83
C GLY A 82 14.86 3.38 13.17
N ALA A 83 14.01 3.84 12.24
CA ALA A 83 12.59 4.12 12.49
C ALA A 83 11.71 2.85 12.62
N GLY A 84 12.29 1.66 12.51
CA GLY A 84 11.53 0.42 12.71
C GLY A 84 10.36 0.25 11.73
N LEU A 85 10.53 0.66 10.48
CA LEU A 85 9.49 0.64 9.47
C LEU A 85 8.83 -0.74 9.33
N ARG A 86 7.51 -0.74 9.18
CA ARG A 86 6.68 -1.93 8.95
C ARG A 86 6.12 -1.87 7.54
N CYS A 87 6.54 -2.81 6.71
CA CYS A 87 6.14 -2.86 5.31
C CYS A 87 5.19 -4.02 5.05
N THR A 88 4.31 -3.84 4.07
CA THR A 88 3.37 -4.83 3.57
C THR A 88 3.43 -4.84 2.06
N VAL A 89 3.39 -6.04 1.48
CA VAL A 89 3.30 -6.25 0.03
C VAL A 89 2.16 -7.24 -0.20
N VAL A 90 1.15 -6.83 -0.98
CA VAL A 90 -0.02 -7.66 -1.27
C VAL A 90 -0.25 -7.77 -2.77
N ASP A 91 -0.76 -8.92 -3.21
CA ASP A 91 -1.23 -9.08 -4.59
C ASP A 91 -2.66 -8.54 -4.78
N ALA A 92 -3.16 -8.60 -6.02
CA ALA A 92 -4.51 -8.16 -6.37
C ALA A 92 -5.62 -8.94 -5.64
N ALA A 93 -5.34 -10.13 -5.12
CA ALA A 93 -6.26 -10.94 -4.32
C ALA A 93 -6.18 -10.62 -2.81
N GLY A 94 -5.31 -9.67 -2.42
CA GLY A 94 -5.09 -9.29 -1.03
C GLY A 94 -4.20 -10.25 -0.25
N ARG A 95 -3.48 -11.16 -0.92
CA ARG A 95 -2.57 -12.10 -0.25
C ARG A 95 -1.22 -11.44 0.00
N ASN A 96 -0.73 -11.59 1.23
CA ASN A 96 0.59 -11.08 1.61
C ASN A 96 1.70 -11.86 0.91
N GLN A 97 2.69 -11.14 0.40
CA GLN A 97 3.93 -11.72 -0.12
C GLN A 97 4.93 -11.98 1.01
N ASP A 98 5.83 -12.95 0.80
CA ASP A 98 6.92 -13.24 1.73
C ASP A 98 7.94 -12.10 1.71
N LEU A 99 8.05 -11.39 2.84
CA LEU A 99 9.05 -10.35 3.04
C LEU A 99 10.20 -10.89 3.88
N ARG A 100 11.40 -10.91 3.30
CA ARG A 100 12.62 -11.34 3.96
C ARG A 100 13.41 -10.13 4.42
N SER A 101 13.76 -10.08 5.71
CA SER A 101 14.61 -8.99 6.22
C SER A 101 15.98 -9.06 5.57
N ALA A 102 16.46 -7.93 5.06
CA ALA A 102 17.71 -7.87 4.32
C ALA A 102 18.45 -6.57 4.61
N LYS A 103 19.03 -6.45 5.81
CA LYS A 103 19.78 -5.26 6.22
C LYS A 103 21.13 -5.18 5.50
N ARG A 104 21.18 -4.40 4.42
CA ARG A 104 22.40 -4.13 3.65
C ARG A 104 22.42 -2.65 3.26
N SER A 105 23.53 -1.97 3.55
CA SER A 105 23.78 -0.60 3.08
C SER A 105 24.37 -0.61 1.66
N GLU A 106 24.04 0.41 0.87
CA GLU A 106 24.57 0.69 -0.45
C GLU A 106 24.54 2.21 -0.70
N THR A 107 25.54 2.76 -1.38
CA THR A 107 25.53 4.17 -1.78
C THR A 107 24.90 4.31 -3.16
N ILE A 108 23.87 5.13 -3.27
CA ILE A 108 23.16 5.43 -4.52
C ILE A 108 23.14 6.95 -4.71
N ARG A 109 23.71 7.44 -5.83
CA ARG A 109 23.85 8.88 -6.13
C ARG A 109 24.44 9.71 -4.96
N GLY A 110 25.39 9.14 -4.22
CA GLY A 110 26.07 9.80 -3.10
C GLY A 110 25.30 9.78 -1.77
N GLU A 111 24.10 9.22 -1.74
CA GLU A 111 23.31 9.00 -0.52
C GLU A 111 23.44 7.55 -0.06
N GLU A 112 23.50 7.30 1.26
CA GLU A 112 23.49 5.94 1.79
C GLU A 112 22.04 5.43 1.91
N TRP A 113 21.79 4.29 1.29
CA TRP A 113 20.50 3.59 1.30
C TRP A 113 20.65 2.25 2.00
N VAL A 114 19.64 1.87 2.77
CA VAL A 114 19.57 0.58 3.45
C VAL A 114 18.43 -0.22 2.85
N THR A 115 18.72 -1.45 2.44
CA THR A 115 17.70 -2.43 2.12
C THR A 115 17.03 -2.87 3.42
N LEU A 116 15.71 -2.80 3.48
CA LEU A 116 14.92 -3.19 4.65
C LEU A 116 14.39 -4.60 4.48
N TRP A 117 13.80 -4.84 3.30
CA TRP A 117 13.08 -6.06 2.96
C TRP A 117 13.35 -6.44 1.52
N THR A 118 13.21 -7.73 1.26
CA THR A 118 13.30 -8.34 -0.06
C THR A 118 12.10 -9.24 -0.27
N PHE A 119 11.57 -9.24 -1.49
CA PHE A 119 10.49 -10.14 -1.87
C PHE A 119 10.60 -10.52 -3.36
N SER A 120 9.86 -11.54 -3.75
CA SER A 120 9.73 -11.97 -5.13
C SER A 120 8.30 -12.41 -5.39
N ALA A 121 7.83 -12.21 -6.60
CA ALA A 121 6.55 -12.74 -7.07
C ALA A 121 6.68 -13.16 -8.54
N ALA A 122 5.62 -13.71 -9.11
CA ALA A 122 5.62 -14.09 -10.52
C ALA A 122 5.87 -12.85 -11.42
N PRO A 123 6.57 -13.00 -12.55
CA PRO A 123 6.75 -11.94 -13.54
C PRO A 123 5.45 -11.26 -13.96
N ASN A 124 5.52 -9.97 -14.25
CA ASN A 124 4.40 -9.12 -14.68
C ASN A 124 3.22 -9.07 -13.71
N THR A 125 3.43 -9.50 -12.46
CA THR A 125 2.43 -9.35 -11.40
C THR A 125 2.45 -7.90 -10.91
N GLU A 126 1.28 -7.31 -10.75
CA GLU A 126 1.13 -6.04 -10.05
C GLU A 126 0.90 -6.29 -8.56
N LEU A 127 1.70 -5.63 -7.72
CA LEU A 127 1.61 -5.70 -6.27
C LEU A 127 1.38 -4.31 -5.68
N THR A 128 0.66 -4.27 -4.56
CA THR A 128 0.50 -3.07 -3.75
C THR A 128 1.50 -3.13 -2.60
N VAL A 129 2.39 -2.15 -2.53
CA VAL A 129 3.43 -2.02 -1.51
C VAL A 129 3.14 -0.80 -0.64
N GLY A 130 3.31 -0.93 0.68
CA GLY A 130 3.22 0.21 1.59
C GLY A 130 4.09 0.00 2.82
N CYS A 131 4.61 1.09 3.38
CA CYS A 131 5.37 1.07 4.61
C CYS A 131 4.88 2.15 5.56
N LYS A 132 4.88 1.84 6.85
CA LYS A 132 4.45 2.72 7.93
C LYS A 132 5.52 2.77 8.99
N ASP A 133 5.72 3.95 9.55
CA ASP A 133 6.52 4.13 10.76
C ASP A 133 5.59 4.07 11.98
N PRO A 134 5.59 2.96 12.74
CA PRO A 134 4.74 2.84 13.92
C PRO A 134 5.20 3.71 15.09
N THR A 135 6.43 4.24 15.04
CA THR A 135 7.03 5.06 16.09
C THR A 135 6.94 6.55 15.82
N ALA A 136 6.64 6.96 14.59
CA ALA A 136 6.58 8.36 14.14
C ALA A 136 7.91 9.12 14.34
N HIS A 137 9.04 8.45 14.12
CA HIS A 137 10.39 9.03 14.14
C HIS A 137 10.82 9.57 12.77
N ALA A 138 10.23 9.07 11.68
CA ALA A 138 10.51 9.51 10.33
C ALA A 138 9.91 10.91 10.06
N PRO A 139 10.58 11.75 9.25
CA PRO A 139 10.04 13.03 8.80
C PRO A 139 8.78 12.82 7.94
N ALA A 140 7.90 13.83 7.92
CA ALA A 140 6.58 13.72 7.30
C ALA A 140 6.60 13.46 5.78
N ASP A 141 7.67 13.86 5.09
CA ASP A 141 7.87 13.69 3.65
C ASP A 141 8.71 12.44 3.29
N ALA A 142 9.05 11.63 4.30
CA ALA A 142 9.81 10.41 4.13
C ALA A 142 9.14 9.43 3.16
N ALA A 143 9.96 8.73 2.38
CA ALA A 143 9.52 7.73 1.43
C ALA A 143 10.48 6.56 1.35
N ILE A 144 9.94 5.39 1.02
CA ILE A 144 10.72 4.23 0.59
C ILE A 144 10.87 4.21 -0.93
N ARG A 145 11.77 3.36 -1.39
CA ARG A 145 11.99 3.01 -2.79
C ARG A 145 11.80 1.51 -2.98
N VAL A 146 11.10 1.13 -4.04
CA VAL A 146 10.95 -0.27 -4.45
C VAL A 146 11.57 -0.43 -5.82
N LEU A 147 12.57 -1.29 -5.91
CA LEU A 147 13.35 -1.49 -7.13
C LEU A 147 13.82 -2.94 -7.27
N PRO A 148 14.09 -3.40 -8.50
CA PRO A 148 14.72 -4.70 -8.70
C PRO A 148 16.07 -4.76 -7.99
N ARG A 149 16.41 -5.93 -7.48
CA ARG A 149 17.72 -6.22 -6.91
C ARG A 149 18.77 -6.21 -8.01
N GLY A 150 19.94 -5.63 -7.70
CA GLY A 150 21.10 -5.67 -8.60
C GLY A 150 21.01 -4.71 -9.78
N THR A 151 19.93 -3.93 -9.92
CA THR A 151 19.96 -2.74 -10.76
C THR A 151 20.76 -1.66 -10.03
N ALA A 152 22.04 -1.51 -10.41
CA ALA A 152 22.79 -0.31 -10.09
C ALA A 152 22.23 0.86 -10.95
N PRO A 153 22.16 2.08 -10.39
CA PRO A 153 22.02 3.29 -11.20
C PRO A 153 23.11 3.30 -12.30
N ARG A 154 22.74 3.64 -13.53
CA ARG A 154 23.66 3.81 -14.66
C ARG A 154 23.90 5.28 -14.95
#